data_AF-A0A2S5N3R9-F1
#
_entry.id   AF-A0A2S5N3R9-F1
#
_cell.length_a   1.000
_cell.length_b   1.000
_cell.length_c   1.000
_cell.angle_alpha   90.00
_cell.angle_beta   90.00
_cell.angle_gamma   90.00
#
_symmetry.space_group_name_H-M   'P 1'
#
loop_
_entity.id
_entity.type
_entity.pdbx_description
1 polymer ?
#
loop_
_entity_poly.entity_id
_entity_poly.type
_entity_poly.pdbx_seq_one_letter_code
_entity_poly.pdbx_strand_id
1 'polypeptide(L)' 'QTYFYAAHLGLDPNARDKFKSDPAYEQTIEFCAKYDEVSFDPAYKNEPLSTFEPMVRRVLSKDWTPP' A
#
# COMPACT_ATOMS: atom_id res chain seq x y z
N GLN A 1 -5.75 -4.54 1.12
CA GLN A 1 -6.87 -4.43 2.08
C GLN A 1 -8.18 -4.80 1.36
N THR A 2 -9.24 -5.31 1.99
CA THR A 2 -10.46 -5.76 1.26
C THR A 2 -11.54 -4.68 1.06
N TYR A 3 -11.32 -3.46 1.51
CA TYR A 3 -12.38 -2.44 1.67
C TYR A 3 -13.18 -2.14 0.40
N PHE A 4 -12.54 -2.13 -0.77
CA PHE A 4 -13.19 -1.72 -2.01
C PHE A 4 -13.96 -2.85 -2.71
N TYR A 5 -13.64 -4.13 -2.42
CA TYR A 5 -14.30 -5.28 -3.06
C TYR A 5 -15.03 -6.22 -2.09
N ALA A 6 -14.87 -6.06 -0.77
CA ALA A 6 -15.47 -6.91 0.25
C ALA A 6 -17.00 -7.00 0.11
N ALA A 7 -17.67 -5.88 -0.19
CA ALA A 7 -19.12 -5.85 -0.37
C ALA A 7 -19.59 -6.78 -1.51
N HIS A 8 -18.81 -6.89 -2.59
CA HIS A 8 -19.12 -7.80 -3.71
C HIS A 8 -18.94 -9.27 -3.35
N LEU A 9 -18.18 -9.56 -2.30
CA LEU A 9 -17.94 -10.91 -1.77
C LEU A 9 -18.81 -11.22 -0.54
N GLY A 10 -19.69 -10.31 -0.12
CA GLY A 10 -20.48 -10.46 1.11
C GLY A 10 -19.64 -10.41 2.40
N LEU A 11 -18.44 -9.82 2.33
CA LEU A 11 -17.53 -9.62 3.45
C LEU A 11 -17.69 -8.21 4.05
N ASP A 12 -17.25 -8.03 5.30
CA ASP A 12 -17.21 -6.72 5.95
C ASP A 12 -16.13 -5.81 5.32
N PRO A 13 -16.51 -4.68 4.69
CA PRO A 13 -15.55 -3.72 4.14
C PRO A 13 -14.65 -3.09 5.22
N ASN A 14 -15.15 -2.95 6.44
CA ASN A 14 -14.45 -2.32 7.55
C ASN A 14 -13.69 -3.32 8.43
N ALA A 15 -13.43 -4.54 7.93
CA ALA A 15 -12.63 -5.54 8.64
C ALA A 15 -11.21 -5.05 9.02
N ARG A 16 -10.72 -3.95 8.42
CA ARG A 16 -9.49 -3.26 8.82
C ARG A 16 -9.58 -2.61 10.20
N ASP A 17 -10.77 -2.26 10.68
CA ASP A 17 -10.98 -1.46 11.89
C ASP A 17 -10.40 -2.12 13.15
N LYS A 18 -10.23 -3.45 13.14
CA LYS A 18 -9.54 -4.19 14.19
C LYS A 18 -8.07 -3.78 14.40
N PHE A 19 -7.48 -3.06 13.45
CA PHE A 19 -6.10 -2.57 13.50
C PHE A 19 -6.00 -1.06 13.76
N LYS A 20 -7.10 -0.38 14.12
CA LYS A 20 -7.11 1.07 14.39
C LYS A 20 -6.10 1.54 15.44
N SER A 21 -5.67 0.66 16.35
CA SER A 21 -4.65 0.95 17.36
C SER A 21 -3.21 0.88 16.83
N ASP A 22 -2.99 0.34 15.63
CA ASP A 22 -1.66 0.24 15.04
C ASP A 22 -1.20 1.61 14.50
N PRO A 23 0.02 2.07 14.81
CA PRO A 23 0.54 3.35 14.30
C PRO A 23 0.53 3.48 12.76
N ALA A 24 0.60 2.37 12.03
CA ALA A 24 0.60 2.34 10.58
C ALA A 24 -0.80 2.27 9.95
N TYR A 25 -1.88 2.27 10.76
CA TYR A 25 -3.25 2.10 10.29
C TYR A 25 -3.63 3.14 9.22
N GLU A 26 -3.49 4.43 9.53
CA GLU A 26 -3.84 5.52 8.60
C GLU A 26 -2.95 5.52 7.34
N GLN A 27 -1.67 5.22 7.50
CA GLN A 27 -0.73 5.12 6.37
C GLN A 27 -1.12 3.98 5.42
N THR A 28 -1.56 2.85 5.98
CA THR A 28 -2.01 1.70 5.20
C THR A 28 -3.30 2.02 4.44
N ILE A 29 -4.24 2.75 5.06
CA ILE A 29 -5.46 3.22 4.38
C ILE A 29 -5.11 4.10 3.19
N GLU A 30 -4.26 5.11 3.42
CA GLU A 30 -3.86 6.05 2.38
C GLU A 30 -3.13 5.34 1.24
N PHE A 31 -2.19 4.44 1.57
CA PHE A 31 -1.44 3.67 0.58
C PHE A 31 -2.38 2.83 -0.29
N CYS A 32 -3.29 2.07 0.33
CA CYS A 32 -4.21 1.24 -0.41
C CYS A 32 -5.13 2.06 -1.33
N ALA A 33 -5.63 3.20 -0.85
CA ALA A 33 -6.53 4.07 -1.61
C ALA A 33 -5.84 4.78 -2.79
N LYS A 34 -4.56 5.13 -2.66
CA LYS A 34 -3.82 5.91 -3.67
C LYS A 34 -2.98 5.08 -4.62
N TYR A 35 -2.48 3.93 -4.19
CA TYR A 35 -1.43 3.21 -4.91
C TYR A 35 -1.70 1.71 -5.10
N ASP A 36 -2.53 1.07 -4.29
CA ASP A 36 -2.80 -0.38 -4.41
C ASP A 36 -4.04 -0.62 -5.26
N GLU A 37 -5.21 -0.22 -4.76
CA GLU A 37 -6.51 -0.56 -5.36
C GLU A 37 -6.72 0.05 -6.76
N VAL A 38 -6.11 1.21 -7.01
CA VAL A 38 -6.31 1.96 -8.27
C VAL A 38 -5.31 1.58 -9.36
N SER A 39 -4.34 0.70 -9.07
CA SER A 39 -3.20 0.40 -9.96
C SER A 39 -3.46 -0.73 -10.95
N PHE A 40 -4.65 -0.76 -11.56
CA PHE A 40 -5.05 -1.79 -12.54
C PHE A 40 -5.28 -1.24 -13.96
N ASP A 41 -4.90 0.01 -14.25
CA ASP A 41 -5.00 0.56 -15.61
C ASP A 41 -3.93 -0.08 -16.52
N PRO A 42 -4.33 -0.90 -17.51
CA PRO A 42 -3.37 -1.54 -18.42
C PRO A 42 -2.68 -0.56 -19.36
N ALA A 43 -3.23 0.65 -19.54
CA ALA A 43 -2.66 1.71 -20.36
C ALA A 43 -1.72 2.65 -19.58
N TYR A 44 -1.57 2.43 -18.27
CA TYR A 44 -0.71 3.27 -17.43
C TYR A 44 0.75 3.18 -17.88
N LYS A 45 1.35 4.35 -18.19
CA LYS A 45 2.76 4.41 -18.58
C LYS A 45 3.63 4.28 -17.33
N ASN A 46 4.22 3.10 -17.18
CA ASN A 46 5.15 2.80 -16.10
C ASN A 46 6.55 3.37 -16.36
N GLU A 47 7.20 3.82 -15.29
CA GLU A 47 8.63 4.14 -15.29
C GLU A 47 9.48 2.85 -15.27
N PRO A 48 10.68 2.83 -15.88
CA PRO A 48 11.57 1.69 -15.80
C PRO A 48 12.13 1.50 -14.39
N LEU A 49 12.56 0.27 -14.05
CA LEU A 49 13.14 -0.05 -12.74
C LEU A 49 14.35 0.82 -12.38
N SER A 50 15.15 1.22 -13.38
CA SER A 50 16.31 2.10 -13.20
C SER A 50 15.94 3.46 -12.61
N THR A 51 14.72 3.95 -12.83
CA THR A 51 14.22 5.19 -12.20
C THR A 51 14.15 5.06 -10.68
N PHE A 52 13.80 3.86 -10.18
CA PHE A 52 13.59 3.61 -8.75
C PHE A 52 14.85 3.07 -8.05
N GLU A 53 15.78 2.46 -8.79
CA GLU A 53 16.99 1.84 -8.26
C GLU A 53 17.74 2.73 -7.24
N PRO A 54 18.03 4.03 -7.51
CA PRO A 54 18.74 4.87 -6.54
C PRO A 54 17.95 5.07 -5.24
N MET A 55 16.61 5.11 -5.32
CA MET A 55 15.74 5.29 -4.15
C MET A 55 15.75 4.05 -3.27
N VAL A 56 15.63 2.86 -3.89
CA VAL A 56 15.68 1.57 -3.19
C VAL A 56 17.04 1.39 -2.52
N ARG A 57 18.13 1.64 -3.25
CA ARG A 57 19.49 1.56 -2.69
C ARG A 57 19.65 2.46 -1.47
N ARG A 58 19.13 3.69 -1.51
CA ARG A 58 19.18 4.63 -0.38
C ARG A 58 18.38 4.16 0.84
N VAL A 59 17.26 3.47 0.65
CA VAL A 59 16.47 2.92 1.76
C VAL A 59 17.20 1.73 2.37
N LEU A 60 17.68 0.81 1.54
CA LEU A 60 18.35 -0.41 1.97
C LEU A 60 19.76 -0.18 2.54
N SER A 61 20.39 0.96 2.25
CA SER A 61 21.69 1.35 2.84
C SER A 61 21.58 1.92 4.25
N LYS A 62 20.36 2.15 4.77
CA LYS A 62 20.17 2.62 6.14
C LYS A 62 20.30 1.46 7.11
N ASP A 63 20.92 1.72 8.25
CA ASP A 63 20.92 0.77 9.36
C ASP A 63 19.48 0.52 9.81
N TRP A 64 19.10 -0.75 9.87
CA TRP A 64 17.79 -1.13 10.37
C TRP A 64 17.76 -1.00 11.88
N THR A 65 16.88 -0.13 12.37
CA THR A 65 16.53 -0.04 13.79
C THR A 65 15.11 -0.59 13.99
N PRO A 66 14.93 -1.62 14.84
CA PRO A 66 13.59 -2.07 15.18
C PRO A 66 12.78 -0.95 15.84
N PRO A 67 11.44 -0.92 15.61
CA PRO A 67 10.53 -0.07 16.36
C PRO A 67 10.45 -0.46 17.84
#